data_AF-A0A1W9U3P8-F1
#
_entry.id   AF-A0A1W9U3P8-F1
#
_cell.length_a   1.000
_cell.length_b   1.000
_cell.length_c   1.000
_cell.angle_alpha   90.00
_cell.angle_beta   90.00
_cell.angle_gamma   90.00
#
_symmetry.space_group_name_H-M   'P 1'
#
loop_
_entity.id
_entity.type
_entity.pdbx_description
1 polymer ?
#
loop_
_entity_poly.entity_id
_entity_poly.type
_entity_poly.pdbx_seq_one_letter_code
_entity_poly.pdbx_strand_id
1 'polypeptide(L)'
;MTNMRYLFEPQSIAVIGASYDTAKIGYKVLENIVLSSYLHKVYPINPRGGEILGLQVFKTLEDINEPIDLAFIVIPAKLVFDAVKRCAEKGVKIALIITSGFSEVGNI
;
A
#
# COMPACT_ATOMS: atom_id res chain seq x y z
N MET A 1 7.77 7.91 20.37
CA MET A 1 7.59 7.21 19.08
C MET A 1 8.86 6.42 18.76
N THR A 2 9.06 5.27 19.38
CA THR A 2 10.22 4.36 19.14
C THR A 2 9.78 2.94 18.80
N ASN A 3 8.48 2.70 18.69
CA ASN A 3 7.93 1.37 18.44
C ASN A 3 7.75 1.16 16.93
N MET A 4 8.58 0.29 16.34
CA MET A 4 8.53 -0.10 14.93
C MET A 4 7.74 -1.39 14.69
N ARG A 5 6.96 -1.86 15.66
CA ARG A 5 6.18 -3.10 15.55
C ARG A 5 5.29 -3.10 14.31
N TYR A 6 4.64 -1.98 13.99
CA TYR A 6 3.79 -1.87 12.80
C TYR A 6 4.56 -1.94 11.46
N LEU A 7 5.89 -1.77 11.48
CA LEU A 7 6.73 -1.94 10.30
C LEU A 7 7.16 -3.41 10.11
N PHE A 8 7.55 -4.09 11.20
CA PHE A 8 8.13 -5.44 11.13
C PHE A 8 7.13 -6.58 11.39
N GLU A 9 6.07 -6.30 12.14
CA GLU A 9 5.00 -7.25 12.52
C GLU A 9 3.61 -6.63 12.29
N PRO A 10 3.30 -6.09 11.09
CA PRO A 10 1.96 -5.61 10.82
C PRO A 10 0.95 -6.77 10.86
N GLN A 11 -0.27 -6.50 11.31
CA GLN A 11 -1.42 -7.41 11.21
C GLN A 11 -2.33 -7.05 10.03
N SER A 12 -2.10 -5.90 9.40
CA SER A 12 -2.82 -5.49 8.20
C SER A 12 -1.94 -4.64 7.29
N ILE A 13 -1.89 -5.04 6.02
CA ILE A 13 -1.13 -4.34 4.99
C ILE A 13 -2.08 -3.83 3.91
N ALA A 14 -1.99 -2.55 3.58
CA ALA A 14 -2.59 -1.97 2.37
C ALA A 14 -1.53 -1.81 1.28
N VAL A 15 -1.86 -2.15 0.03
CA VAL A 15 -0.99 -1.92 -1.13
C VAL A 15 -1.67 -0.92 -2.06
N ILE A 16 -1.38 0.37 -1.87
CA ILE A 16 -1.88 1.46 -2.70
C ILE A 16 -1.08 1.50 -4.00
N GLY A 17 -1.76 1.29 -5.13
CA GLY A 17 -1.10 1.11 -6.42
C GLY A 17 -0.88 -0.35 -6.79
N ALA A 18 -1.57 -1.29 -6.13
CA ALA A 18 -1.66 -2.67 -6.59
C ALA A 18 -2.06 -2.70 -8.08
N SER A 19 -1.52 -3.64 -8.85
CA SER A 19 -1.71 -3.65 -10.30
C SER A 19 -2.09 -5.02 -10.82
N TYR A 20 -2.83 -5.04 -11.93
CA TYR A 20 -3.10 -6.24 -12.73
C TYR A 20 -1.95 -6.57 -13.68
N ASP A 21 -1.05 -5.61 -13.91
CA ASP A 21 0.08 -5.74 -14.80
C ASP A 21 1.26 -6.35 -14.03
N THR A 22 1.63 -7.57 -14.43
CA THR A 22 2.67 -8.35 -13.76
C THR A 22 4.06 -7.72 -13.87
N ALA A 23 4.28 -6.76 -14.77
CA ALA A 23 5.52 -6.02 -14.89
C ALA A 23 5.63 -4.83 -13.91
N LYS A 24 4.52 -4.40 -13.28
CA LYS A 24 4.52 -3.23 -12.40
C LYS A 24 4.94 -3.57 -10.98
N ILE A 25 5.67 -2.64 -10.35
CA ILE A 25 6.12 -2.75 -8.95
C ILE A 25 4.96 -3.04 -7.99
N GLY A 26 3.80 -2.42 -8.19
CA GLY A 26 2.63 -2.65 -7.35
C GLY A 26 2.10 -4.09 -7.40
N TYR A 27 2.21 -4.78 -8.55
CA TYR A 27 1.93 -6.22 -8.63
C TYR A 27 3.00 -7.02 -7.90
N LYS A 28 4.30 -6.70 -8.11
CA LYS A 28 5.41 -7.40 -7.47
C LYS A 28 5.43 -7.29 -5.95
N VAL A 29 5.07 -6.14 -5.39
CA VAL A 29 4.90 -5.97 -3.94
C VAL A 29 3.81 -6.91 -3.41
N LEU A 30 2.65 -6.93 -4.05
CA LEU A 30 1.54 -7.79 -3.64
C LEU A 30 1.89 -9.27 -3.79
N GLU A 31 2.49 -9.65 -4.92
CA GLU A 31 2.98 -11.01 -5.20
C GLU A 31 3.95 -11.49 -4.13
N ASN A 32 4.93 -10.68 -3.75
CA ASN A 32 5.90 -11.05 -2.71
C ASN A 32 5.23 -11.27 -1.34
N ILE A 33 4.26 -10.44 -0.96
CA ILE A 33 3.52 -10.60 0.31
C ILE A 33 2.71 -11.89 0.31
N VAL A 34 2.04 -12.21 -0.80
CA VAL A 34 1.25 -13.44 -0.94
C VAL A 34 2.15 -14.68 -0.92
N LEU A 35 3.26 -14.65 -1.67
CA LEU A 35 4.21 -15.76 -1.75
C LEU A 35 4.98 -15.98 -0.45
N SER A 36 5.18 -14.94 0.37
CA SER A 36 5.82 -15.09 1.69
C SER A 36 4.94 -15.79 2.72
N SER A 37 3.75 -16.27 2.35
CA SER A 37 2.78 -16.89 3.26
C SER A 37 2.40 -15.98 4.42
N TYR A 38 2.27 -14.67 4.16
CA TYR A 38 1.85 -13.70 5.16
C TYR A 38 0.46 -14.07 5.68
N LEU A 39 0.36 -14.31 6.99
CA LEU A 39 -0.82 -14.92 7.63
C LEU A 39 -1.90 -13.91 8.01
N HIS A 40 -1.64 -12.62 7.83
CA HIS A 40 -2.58 -11.57 8.22
C HIS A 40 -3.21 -10.89 7.00
N LYS A 41 -3.94 -9.80 7.23
CA LYS A 41 -4.81 -9.20 6.22
C LYS A 41 -4.02 -8.38 5.20
N VAL A 42 -4.35 -8.55 3.92
CA VAL A 42 -3.75 -7.83 2.81
C VAL A 42 -4.85 -7.21 1.96
N TYR A 43 -4.77 -5.90 1.76
CA TYR A 43 -5.76 -5.10 1.05
C TYR A 43 -5.11 -4.43 -0.17
N PRO A 44 -5.19 -5.04 -1.36
CA PRO A 44 -4.79 -4.37 -2.59
C PRO A 44 -5.76 -3.25 -2.93
N ILE A 45 -5.22 -2.08 -3.29
CA ILE A 45 -6.02 -0.89 -3.65
C ILE A 45 -5.69 -0.47 -5.07
N ASN A 46 -6.72 -0.48 -5.92
CA ASN A 46 -6.68 -0.02 -7.31
C ASN A 46 -8.06 0.51 -7.71
N PRO A 47 -8.17 1.69 -8.36
CA PRO A 47 -9.47 2.26 -8.78
C PRO A 47 -10.35 1.34 -9.62
N ARG A 48 -9.76 0.37 -10.35
CA ARG A 48 -10.49 -0.63 -11.13
C ARG A 48 -11.33 -1.57 -10.26
N GLY A 49 -10.99 -1.77 -8.99
CA GLY A 49 -11.53 -2.83 -8.15
C GLY A 49 -11.26 -4.22 -8.75
N GLY A 50 -11.94 -5.27 -8.27
CA GLY A 50 -11.85 -6.63 -8.81
C GLY A 50 -11.06 -7.59 -7.91
N GLU A 51 -10.23 -8.44 -8.51
CA GLU A 51 -9.43 -9.44 -7.78
C GLU A 51 -8.02 -9.55 -8.38
N ILE A 52 -6.99 -9.54 -7.53
CA ILE A 52 -5.59 -9.80 -7.92
C ILE A 52 -5.04 -10.87 -6.97
N LEU A 53 -4.45 -11.93 -7.52
CA LEU A 53 -3.84 -13.04 -6.74
C LEU A 53 -4.81 -13.66 -5.72
N GLY A 54 -6.10 -13.76 -6.04
CA GLY A 54 -7.13 -14.29 -5.14
C GLY A 54 -7.57 -13.32 -4.04
N LEU A 55 -7.09 -12.07 -4.05
CA LEU A 55 -7.44 -11.05 -3.07
C LEU A 55 -8.40 -10.03 -3.66
N GLN A 56 -9.46 -9.70 -2.92
CA GLN A 56 -10.38 -8.62 -3.27
C GLN A 56 -9.63 -7.29 -3.34
N VAL A 57 -9.79 -6.59 -4.45
CA VAL A 57 -9.20 -5.27 -4.70
C VAL A 57 -10.21 -4.18 -4.37
N PHE A 58 -9.84 -3.34 -3.42
CA PHE A 58 -10.62 -2.17 -3.01
C PHE A 58 -10.33 -0.99 -3.94
N LYS A 59 -11.34 -0.16 -4.20
CA LYS A 59 -11.15 1.02 -5.08
C LYS A 59 -10.41 2.13 -4.36
N THR A 60 -10.68 2.26 -3.06
CA THR A 60 -10.09 3.28 -2.19
C THR A 60 -9.68 2.69 -0.84
N LEU A 61 -8.89 3.45 -0.08
CA LEU A 61 -8.45 3.05 1.26
C LEU A 61 -9.62 3.07 2.27
N GLU A 62 -10.59 3.95 2.06
CA GLU A 62 -11.74 4.19 2.92
C GLU A 62 -12.81 3.10 2.78
N ASP A 63 -12.83 2.38 1.65
CA ASP A 63 -13.71 1.21 1.46
C ASP A 63 -13.37 0.06 2.44
N ILE A 64 -12.21 0.11 3.10
CA ILE A 64 -11.77 -0.91 4.05
C ILE A 64 -12.23 -0.50 5.46
N ASN A 65 -13.16 -1.26 6.05
CA ASN A 65 -13.71 -0.97 7.38
C ASN A 65 -12.80 -1.39 8.56
N GLU A 66 -11.57 -1.81 8.27
CA GLU A 66 -10.63 -2.38 9.23
C GLU A 66 -9.41 -1.47 9.45
N PRO A 67 -8.71 -1.58 10.59
CA PRO A 67 -7.48 -0.83 10.83
C PRO A 67 -6.36 -1.30 9.90
N ILE A 68 -5.51 -0.37 9.48
CA ILE A 68 -4.34 -0.62 8.63
C ILE A 68 -3.07 -0.29 9.42
N ASP A 69 -2.20 -1.26 9.61
CA ASP A 69 -0.92 -1.05 10.29
C ASP A 69 0.11 -0.43 9.34
N LEU A 70 0.25 -1.01 8.14
CA LEU A 70 1.26 -0.64 7.15
C LEU A 70 0.63 -0.40 5.78
N ALA A 71 0.97 0.73 5.15
CA ALA A 71 0.57 1.02 3.77
C ALA A 71 1.79 1.12 2.86
N PHE A 72 1.89 0.23 1.87
CA PHE A 72 2.81 0.40 0.73
C PHE A 72 2.20 1.39 -0.25
N ILE A 73 2.95 2.44 -0.61
CA ILE A 73 2.54 3.44 -1.59
C ILE A 73 3.42 3.31 -2.83
N VAL A 74 2.79 2.87 -3.93
CA VAL A 74 3.45 2.52 -5.20
C VAL A 74 2.71 3.16 -6.37
N ILE A 75 2.49 4.47 -6.30
CA ILE A 75 1.75 5.28 -7.28
C ILE A 75 2.63 6.43 -7.80
N PRO A 76 2.29 7.11 -8.92
CA PRO A 76 3.06 8.26 -9.39
C PRO A 76 3.28 9.33 -8.31
N ALA A 77 4.48 9.93 -8.27
CA ALA A 77 4.91 10.87 -7.21
C ALA A 77 3.89 11.98 -6.90
N LYS A 78 3.30 12.57 -7.95
CA LYS A 78 2.27 13.62 -7.83
C LYS A 78 1.01 13.21 -7.04
N LEU A 79 0.75 11.92 -6.87
CA LEU A 79 -0.39 11.39 -6.12
C LEU A 79 -0.03 10.95 -4.69
N VAL A 80 1.27 10.89 -4.37
CA VAL A 80 1.73 10.34 -3.09
C VAL A 80 1.30 11.21 -1.91
N PHE A 81 1.34 12.54 -2.05
CA PHE A 81 0.91 13.45 -0.98
C PHE A 81 -0.54 13.20 -0.57
N ASP A 82 -1.45 13.09 -1.54
CA ASP A 82 -2.86 12.80 -1.28
C ASP A 82 -3.04 11.41 -0.66
N ALA A 83 -2.29 10.40 -1.12
CA ALA A 83 -2.33 9.07 -0.53
C ALA A 83 -1.85 9.07 0.93
N VAL A 84 -0.78 9.80 1.25
CA VAL A 84 -0.28 9.96 2.63
C VAL A 84 -1.32 10.66 3.51
N LYS A 85 -1.96 11.72 2.99
CA LYS A 85 -3.04 12.41 3.71
C LYS A 85 -4.19 11.48 4.05
N ARG A 86 -4.64 10.67 3.08
CA ARG A 86 -5.70 9.67 3.29
C ARG A 86 -5.28 8.58 4.27
N CYS A 87 -4.02 8.13 4.21
CA CYS A 87 -3.46 7.22 5.21
C CYS A 87 -3.53 7.81 6.63
N ALA A 88 -3.19 9.10 6.78
CA ALA A 88 -3.29 9.79 8.05
C ALA A 88 -4.74 9.90 8.55
N GLU A 89 -5.67 10.28 7.68
CA GLU A 89 -7.12 10.35 8.00
C GLU A 89 -7.69 8.98 8.39
N LYS A 90 -7.25 7.91 7.73
CA LYS A 90 -7.62 6.52 8.05
C LYS A 90 -6.96 6.00 9.34
N GLY A 91 -5.93 6.68 9.85
CA GLY A 91 -5.19 6.28 11.05
C GLY A 91 -4.17 5.16 10.81
N VAL A 92 -3.66 5.04 9.57
CA VAL A 92 -2.56 4.14 9.20
C VAL A 92 -1.34 4.42 10.08
N LYS A 93 -0.67 3.37 10.59
CA LYS A 93 0.46 3.56 11.52
C LYS A 93 1.76 3.89 10.83
N ILE A 94 2.04 3.23 9.70
CA ILE A 94 3.26 3.43 8.90
C ILE A 94 2.91 3.52 7.41
N ALA A 95 3.45 4.54 6.73
CA ALA A 95 3.42 4.64 5.28
C ALA A 95 4.81 4.33 4.72
N LEU A 96 4.93 3.26 3.92
CA LEU A 96 6.15 2.86 3.23
C LEU A 96 6.05 3.32 1.76
N ILE A 97 6.73 4.42 1.45
CA ILE A 97 6.71 5.02 0.11
C ILE A 97 7.80 4.36 -0.75
N ILE A 98 7.38 3.61 -1.76
CA ILE A 98 8.29 2.97 -2.74
C ILE A 98 8.56 3.90 -3.92
N THR A 99 7.62 4.77 -4.23
CA THR A 99 7.69 5.75 -5.31
C THR A 99 8.97 6.59 -5.22
N SER A 100 9.65 6.77 -6.35
CA SER A 100 10.74 7.73 -6.55
C SER A 100 10.24 9.01 -7.22
N GLY A 101 11.14 9.97 -7.45
CA GLY A 101 10.88 11.27 -8.04
C GLY A 101 10.73 12.40 -7.01
N PHE A 102 11.36 12.31 -5.85
CA PHE A 102 11.30 13.34 -4.79
C PHE A 102 12.58 14.19 -4.75
N SER A 103 13.15 14.40 -3.57
CA SER A 103 14.32 15.26 -3.38
C SER A 103 15.56 14.77 -4.13
N GLU A 104 15.66 13.47 -4.42
CA GLU A 104 16.78 12.88 -5.15
C GLU A 104 16.83 13.32 -6.63
N VAL A 105 15.74 13.87 -7.17
CA VAL A 105 15.69 14.46 -8.52
C VAL A 105 15.49 15.98 -8.51
N GLY A 106 15.53 16.61 -7.33
CA GLY A 106 15.48 18.08 -7.19
C GLY A 106 14.10 18.69 -6.94
N ASN A 107 13.11 17.93 -6.46
CA ASN A 107 11.75 18.41 -6.18
C ASN A 107 11.04 19.04 -7.39
N ILE A 108 11.17 18.37 -8.54
CA ILE A 108 10.53 18.73 -9.82
C ILE A 108 9.04 18.34 -9.88
#